data_AF-A0A817R850-F1
#
_entry.id   AF-A0A817R850-F1
#
_cell.length_a   1.000
_cell.length_b   1.000
_cell.length_c   1.000
_cell.angle_alpha   90.00
_cell.angle_beta   90.00
_cell.angle_gamma   90.00
#
_symmetry.space_group_name_H-M   'P 1'
#
loop_
_entity.id
_entity.type
_entity.pdbx_description
1 polymer ?
#
loop_
_entity_poly.entity_id
_entity_poly.type
_entity_poly.pdbx_seq_one_letter_code
_entity_poly.pdbx_strand_id
1 'polypeptide(L)'
;MSSSALSRNINQNGLPDNIFNYNNEQFYDYIKQSYGDDLAGLLRFQAIRNGSHLVETSCDDILLIFQQESEEINKLRHLCCFKISNNKYEIKLGVKLAINNLIELLKVKQEEQKKKKKQTSTKRTSSNIDTLKSVDQFQSHNEMIAPPTIAASPDSDTSSTQLALQLIQNRLNDIDHLTDIEQRISKWWRTHNNNNNLFLSEGTHYLLEINKSINDTYACILSCKCRIRFKLPFMATGFFKLSAYYRHLKEKPCLTMSKTTRKKYNNSINNENSANQSNISSKRTWSPSRETTSNTKENVLKKSKSSSSSSSSNNKHIDQD
;
A
#
# COMPACT_ATOMS: atom_id res chain seq x y z
N MET A 1 -8.31 -39.41 11.31
CA MET A 1 -8.99 -38.57 12.32
C MET A 1 -9.13 -37.17 11.74
N SER A 2 -10.31 -36.88 11.20
CA SER A 2 -10.59 -35.62 10.52
C SER A 2 -11.06 -34.59 11.55
N SER A 3 -10.27 -33.54 11.76
CA SER A 3 -10.68 -32.37 12.56
C SER A 3 -11.80 -31.63 11.84
N SER A 4 -13.04 -31.94 12.20
CA SER A 4 -14.20 -31.13 11.88
C SER A 4 -14.11 -29.82 12.64
N ALA A 5 -13.95 -28.73 11.90
CA ALA A 5 -13.97 -27.37 12.39
C ALA A 5 -15.33 -27.08 13.06
N LEU A 6 -15.32 -27.02 14.39
CA LEU A 6 -16.41 -26.47 15.19
C LEU A 6 -16.53 -24.97 14.88
N SER A 7 -17.32 -24.64 13.85
CA SER A 7 -17.82 -23.29 13.62
C SER A 7 -18.78 -22.97 14.75
N ARG A 8 -18.24 -22.45 15.86
CA ARG A 8 -19.06 -21.88 16.94
C ARG A 8 -19.88 -20.75 16.35
N ASN A 9 -21.19 -20.93 16.41
CA ASN A 9 -22.19 -19.92 16.12
C ASN A 9 -22.10 -18.85 17.22
N ILE A 10 -21.12 -17.94 17.10
CA ILE A 10 -20.99 -16.77 17.95
C ILE A 10 -22.21 -15.91 17.63
N ASN A 11 -23.13 -15.77 18.60
CA ASN A 11 -24.31 -14.91 18.48
C ASN A 11 -23.90 -13.59 17.82
N GLN A 12 -24.38 -13.40 16.60
CA GLN A 12 -24.16 -12.24 15.74
C GLN A 12 -24.91 -11.01 16.29
N ASN A 13 -24.68 -10.66 17.56
CA ASN A 13 -25.01 -9.33 18.06
C ASN A 13 -24.02 -8.38 17.38
N GLY A 14 -24.42 -7.99 16.17
CA GLY A 14 -23.54 -7.53 15.12
C GLY A 14 -22.82 -6.24 15.49
N LEU A 15 -21.53 -6.20 15.15
CA LEU A 15 -20.81 -4.94 15.05
C LEU A 15 -21.67 -3.92 14.28
N PRO A 16 -21.81 -2.68 14.79
CA PRO A 16 -22.50 -1.61 14.11
C PRO A 16 -22.00 -1.46 12.67
N ASP A 17 -22.90 -1.17 11.72
CA ASP A 17 -22.52 -1.00 10.31
C ASP A 17 -21.51 0.13 10.10
N ASN A 18 -21.51 1.12 11.00
CA ASN A 18 -20.64 2.28 11.03
C ASN A 18 -19.49 2.16 12.04
N ILE A 19 -19.14 0.95 12.54
CA ILE A 19 -18.09 0.77 13.55
C ILE A 19 -16.75 1.38 13.16
N PHE A 20 -16.40 1.37 11.87
CA PHE A 20 -15.17 1.97 11.34
C PHE A 20 -15.18 3.51 11.33
N ASN A 21 -16.34 4.13 11.54
CA ASN A 21 -16.49 5.58 11.66
C ASN A 21 -16.34 6.04 13.13
N TYR A 22 -16.39 5.13 14.10
CA TYR A 22 -16.18 5.47 15.51
C TYR A 22 -14.72 5.81 15.73
N ASN A 23 -14.46 6.93 16.40
CA ASN A 23 -13.10 7.41 16.69
C ASN A 23 -12.98 7.83 18.16
N ASN A 24 -11.80 7.57 18.75
CA ASN A 24 -11.45 7.94 20.12
C ASN A 24 -12.52 7.48 21.12
N GLU A 25 -13.10 8.41 21.90
CA GLU A 25 -14.09 8.13 22.96
C GLU A 25 -15.25 7.28 22.48
N GLN A 26 -15.84 7.58 21.32
CA GLN A 26 -16.97 6.79 20.81
C GLN A 26 -16.60 5.32 20.55
N PHE A 27 -15.36 5.08 20.11
CA PHE A 27 -14.86 3.73 19.93
C PHE A 27 -14.62 3.06 21.29
N TYR A 28 -13.96 3.75 22.23
CA TYR A 28 -13.72 3.22 23.57
C TYR A 28 -15.01 2.92 24.34
N ASP A 29 -16.01 3.78 24.26
CA ASP A 29 -17.32 3.59 24.88
C ASP A 29 -18.03 2.35 24.33
N TYR A 30 -17.97 2.14 23.01
CA TYR A 30 -18.50 0.94 22.39
C TYR A 30 -17.77 -0.33 22.86
N ILE A 31 -16.44 -0.30 22.92
CA ILE A 31 -15.65 -1.43 23.42
C ILE A 31 -15.95 -1.69 24.90
N LYS A 32 -16.05 -0.63 25.71
CA LYS A 32 -16.40 -0.72 27.13
C LYS A 32 -17.75 -1.39 27.32
N GLN A 33 -18.77 -0.98 26.55
CA GLN A 33 -20.11 -1.55 26.62
C GLN A 33 -20.15 -3.01 26.15
N SER A 34 -19.35 -3.37 25.14
CA SER A 34 -19.44 -4.68 24.48
C SER A 34 -18.50 -5.74 25.06
N TYR A 35 -17.34 -5.32 25.56
CA TYR A 35 -16.25 -6.21 25.99
C TYR A 35 -15.71 -5.91 27.39
N GLY A 36 -16.11 -4.81 28.02
CA GLY A 36 -15.68 -4.44 29.36
C GLY A 36 -14.67 -3.29 29.41
N ASP A 37 -14.57 -2.71 30.60
CA ASP A 37 -13.72 -1.55 30.91
C ASP A 37 -12.22 -1.86 30.77
N ASP A 38 -11.82 -3.09 31.07
CA ASP A 38 -10.45 -3.58 30.98
C ASP A 38 -9.94 -3.54 29.54
N LEU A 39 -10.72 -4.06 28.58
CA LEU A 39 -10.34 -4.05 27.17
C LEU A 39 -10.33 -2.63 26.60
N ALA A 40 -11.34 -1.81 26.94
CA ALA A 40 -11.37 -0.41 26.51
C ALA A 40 -10.16 0.37 27.04
N GLY A 41 -9.80 0.17 28.31
CA GLY A 41 -8.61 0.78 28.92
C GLY A 41 -7.32 0.36 28.23
N LEU A 42 -7.16 -0.93 27.91
CA LEU A 42 -6.01 -1.45 27.20
C LEU A 42 -5.84 -0.81 25.81
N LEU A 43 -6.92 -0.79 25.02
CA LEU A 43 -6.89 -0.19 23.68
C LEU A 43 -6.63 1.32 23.73
N ARG A 44 -7.18 2.01 24.73
CA ARG A 44 -6.95 3.44 24.96
C ARG A 44 -5.51 3.74 25.31
N PHE A 45 -4.92 2.94 26.19
CA PHE A 45 -3.52 3.09 26.59
C PHE A 45 -2.56 2.91 25.41
N GLN A 46 -2.86 1.95 24.52
CA GLN A 46 -2.12 1.71 23.28
C GLN A 46 -2.44 2.71 22.15
N ALA A 47 -3.27 3.73 22.42
CA ALA A 47 -3.72 4.70 21.44
C ALA A 47 -4.37 4.07 20.18
N ILE A 48 -5.06 2.95 20.34
CA ILE A 48 -5.84 2.30 19.27
C ILE A 48 -7.19 3.01 19.17
N ARG A 49 -7.29 3.99 18.27
CA ARG A 49 -8.38 4.97 18.25
C ARG A 49 -9.64 4.54 17.52
N ASN A 50 -9.60 3.51 16.69
CA ASN A 50 -10.75 3.05 15.91
C ASN A 50 -10.60 1.59 15.45
N GLY A 51 -11.69 1.05 14.88
CA GLY A 51 -11.73 -0.33 14.39
C GLY A 51 -10.77 -0.61 13.23
N SER A 52 -10.44 0.38 12.39
CA SER A 52 -9.49 0.19 11.29
C SER A 52 -8.07 -0.02 11.83
N HIS A 53 -7.65 0.84 12.76
CA HIS A 53 -6.35 0.72 13.44
C HIS A 53 -6.25 -0.64 14.15
N LEU A 54 -7.30 -1.04 14.88
CA LEU A 54 -7.31 -2.33 15.58
C LEU A 54 -7.17 -3.54 14.63
N VAL A 55 -7.72 -3.49 13.42
CA VAL A 55 -7.57 -4.58 12.42
C VAL A 55 -6.15 -4.70 11.90
N GLU A 56 -5.42 -3.57 11.84
CA GLU A 56 -4.04 -3.50 11.38
C GLU A 56 -3.04 -3.91 12.47
N THR A 57 -3.39 -3.75 13.74
CA THR A 57 -2.58 -4.17 14.89
C THR A 57 -2.79 -5.66 15.19
N SER A 58 -1.72 -6.43 15.38
CA SER A 58 -1.86 -7.84 15.79
C SER A 58 -2.22 -7.95 17.29
N CYS A 59 -2.90 -9.02 17.68
CA CYS A 59 -3.20 -9.27 19.09
C CYS A 59 -1.93 -9.35 19.94
N ASP A 60 -0.86 -9.95 19.42
CA ASP A 60 0.39 -10.08 20.16
C ASP A 60 1.03 -8.70 20.38
N ASP A 61 1.02 -7.81 19.37
CA ASP A 61 1.54 -6.43 19.50
C ASP A 61 0.79 -5.63 20.57
N ILE A 62 -0.54 -5.78 20.65
CA ILE A 62 -1.36 -5.11 21.68
C ILE A 62 -0.93 -5.56 23.08
N LEU A 63 -0.62 -6.85 23.24
CA LEU A 63 -0.29 -7.46 24.52
C LEU A 63 1.17 -7.25 24.93
N LEU A 64 2.07 -6.89 24.01
CA LEU A 64 3.47 -6.60 24.31
C LEU A 64 3.66 -5.46 25.32
N ILE A 65 2.69 -4.55 25.45
CA ILE A 65 2.75 -3.45 26.43
C ILE A 65 2.90 -3.95 27.87
N PHE A 66 2.40 -5.14 28.17
CA PHE A 66 2.54 -5.73 29.50
C PHE A 66 3.97 -6.09 29.86
N GLN A 67 4.94 -5.95 28.96
CA GLN A 67 6.37 -6.11 29.25
C GLN A 67 7.02 -4.82 29.81
N GLN A 68 6.39 -3.66 29.65
CA GLN A 68 6.94 -2.39 30.11
C GLN A 68 6.67 -2.16 31.62
N GLU A 69 7.50 -1.34 32.27
CA GLU A 69 7.37 -1.01 33.68
C GLU A 69 6.89 0.44 33.84
N SER A 70 5.60 0.62 34.13
CA SER A 70 5.02 1.92 34.52
C SER A 70 3.90 1.72 35.54
N GLU A 71 3.56 2.79 36.27
CA GLU A 71 2.45 2.75 37.23
C GLU A 71 1.11 2.49 36.53
N GLU A 72 0.86 3.11 35.38
CA GLU A 72 -0.36 2.88 34.60
C GLU A 72 -0.43 1.45 34.06
N ILE A 73 0.69 0.90 33.60
CA ILE A 73 0.76 -0.48 33.10
C ILE A 73 0.53 -1.47 34.24
N ASN A 74 1.01 -1.18 35.46
CA ASN A 74 0.71 -2.00 36.62
C ASN A 74 -0.80 -2.00 36.93
N LYS A 75 -1.49 -0.86 36.81
CA LYS A 75 -2.96 -0.79 36.92
C LYS A 75 -3.64 -1.68 35.87
N LEU A 76 -3.19 -1.62 34.61
CA LEU A 76 -3.71 -2.49 33.54
C LEU A 76 -3.39 -3.97 33.77
N ARG A 77 -2.20 -4.33 34.27
CA ARG A 77 -1.83 -5.71 34.62
C ARG A 77 -2.77 -6.28 35.68
N HIS A 78 -3.17 -5.49 36.68
CA HIS A 78 -4.12 -5.94 37.69
C HIS A 78 -5.51 -6.25 37.11
N LEU A 79 -5.90 -5.57 36.02
CA LEU A 79 -7.15 -5.83 35.32
C LEU A 79 -7.04 -7.03 34.38
N CYS A 80 -6.00 -7.08 33.55
CA CYS A 80 -5.90 -7.99 32.41
C CYS A 80 -5.09 -9.28 32.68
N CYS A 81 -4.35 -9.36 33.79
CA CYS A 81 -3.42 -10.45 34.06
C CYS A 81 -3.69 -11.13 35.41
N PHE A 82 -3.24 -12.36 35.56
CA PHE A 82 -3.01 -13.02 36.84
C PHE A 82 -1.58 -12.73 37.32
N LYS A 83 -1.44 -12.37 38.59
CA LYS A 83 -0.12 -12.27 39.22
C LYS A 83 0.35 -13.67 39.60
N ILE A 84 1.48 -14.08 39.02
CA ILE A 84 2.20 -15.31 39.37
C ILE A 84 3.23 -14.97 40.46
N SER A 85 3.79 -16.01 41.10
CA SER A 85 4.96 -15.88 41.97
C SER A 85 6.10 -15.08 41.29
N ASN A 86 6.94 -14.47 42.11
CA ASN A 86 8.10 -13.67 41.68
C ASN A 86 7.74 -12.44 40.83
N ASN A 87 6.59 -11.81 41.10
CA ASN A 87 6.14 -10.59 40.43
C ASN A 87 6.00 -10.73 38.90
N LYS A 88 5.81 -11.96 38.40
CA LYS A 88 5.50 -12.24 37.00
C LYS A 88 3.99 -12.11 36.78
N TYR A 89 3.60 -11.75 35.56
CA TYR A 89 2.21 -11.60 35.17
C TYR A 89 1.90 -12.47 33.97
N GLU A 90 0.79 -13.19 33.99
CA GLU A 90 0.26 -13.95 32.86
C GLU A 90 -1.08 -13.38 32.43
N ILE A 91 -1.23 -13.14 31.13
CA ILE A 91 -2.44 -12.51 30.58
C ILE A 91 -3.62 -13.48 30.71
N LYS A 92 -4.75 -12.98 31.21
CA LYS A 92 -5.98 -13.77 31.32
C LYS A 92 -6.40 -14.26 29.93
N LEU A 93 -6.65 -15.56 29.78
CA LEU A 93 -7.06 -16.16 28.51
C LEU A 93 -8.30 -15.46 27.90
N GLY A 94 -9.25 -15.04 28.74
CA GLY A 94 -10.44 -14.29 28.31
C GLY A 94 -10.13 -12.99 27.58
N VAL A 95 -9.12 -12.23 28.04
CA VAL A 95 -8.68 -10.98 27.38
C VAL A 95 -8.10 -11.27 26.00
N LYS A 96 -7.22 -12.28 25.91
CA LYS A 96 -6.63 -12.70 24.62
C LYS A 96 -7.70 -13.15 23.63
N LEU A 97 -8.68 -13.94 24.07
CA LEU A 97 -9.79 -14.37 23.22
C LEU A 97 -10.69 -13.20 22.81
N ALA A 98 -10.99 -12.27 23.72
CA ALA A 98 -11.82 -11.10 23.43
C ALA A 98 -11.19 -10.22 22.33
N ILE A 99 -9.89 -9.92 22.43
CA ILE A 99 -9.16 -9.15 21.41
C ILE A 99 -9.19 -9.86 20.06
N ASN A 100 -8.84 -11.15 20.02
CA ASN A 100 -8.80 -11.90 18.76
C ASN A 100 -10.18 -11.97 18.10
N ASN A 101 -11.22 -12.28 18.88
CA ASN A 101 -12.59 -12.32 18.38
C ASN A 101 -13.04 -10.96 17.84
N LEU A 102 -12.73 -9.87 18.53
CA LEU A 102 -13.04 -8.52 18.06
C LEU A 102 -12.31 -8.19 16.75
N ILE A 103 -11.02 -8.50 16.64
CA ILE A 103 -10.23 -8.30 15.41
C ILE A 103 -10.82 -9.12 14.26
N GLU A 104 -11.17 -10.39 14.48
CA GLU A 104 -11.78 -11.25 13.47
C GLU A 104 -13.14 -10.71 13.01
N LEU A 105 -14.01 -10.34 13.95
CA LEU A 105 -15.32 -9.74 13.63
C LEU A 105 -15.16 -8.45 12.81
N LEU A 106 -14.20 -7.58 13.18
CA LEU A 106 -13.90 -6.37 12.41
C LEU A 106 -13.38 -6.72 11.01
N LYS A 107 -12.48 -7.70 10.86
CA LYS A 107 -11.98 -8.14 9.54
C LYS A 107 -13.13 -8.60 8.63
N VAL A 108 -14.04 -9.44 9.15
CA VAL A 108 -15.23 -9.89 8.41
C VAL A 108 -16.08 -8.70 7.98
N LYS A 109 -16.37 -7.76 8.90
CA LYS A 109 -17.16 -6.55 8.60
C LYS A 109 -16.49 -5.66 7.55
N GLN A 110 -15.15 -5.53 7.60
CA GLN A 110 -14.38 -4.75 6.64
C GLN A 110 -14.49 -5.33 5.23
N GLU A 111 -14.46 -6.66 5.10
CA GLU A 111 -14.66 -7.36 3.81
C GLU A 111 -16.08 -7.18 3.26
N GLU A 112 -17.10 -7.26 4.11
CA GLU A 112 -18.49 -7.01 3.72
C GLU A 112 -18.69 -5.60 3.16
N GLN A 113 -18.11 -4.58 3.80
CA GLN A 113 -18.16 -3.21 3.30
C GLN A 113 -17.45 -3.05 1.95
N LYS A 114 -16.31 -3.73 1.76
CA LYS A 114 -15.58 -3.76 0.47
C LYS A 114 -16.43 -4.39 -0.64
N LYS A 115 -17.20 -5.45 -0.33
CA LYS A 115 -18.11 -6.12 -1.29
C LYS A 115 -19.29 -5.21 -1.67
N LYS A 116 -19.92 -4.54 -0.70
CA LYS A 116 -21.04 -3.60 -0.95
C LYS A 116 -20.65 -2.45 -1.89
N LYS A 117 -19.46 -1.86 -1.69
CA LYS A 117 -18.96 -0.76 -2.56
C LYS A 117 -18.75 -1.17 -4.02
N LYS A 118 -18.45 -2.45 -4.30
CA LYS A 118 -18.26 -2.94 -5.68
C LYS A 118 -19.60 -3.08 -6.41
N GLN A 119 -20.65 -3.53 -5.74
CA GLN A 119 -21.96 -3.76 -6.37
C GLN A 119 -22.66 -2.47 -6.80
N THR A 120 -22.44 -1.36 -6.09
CA THR A 120 -23.02 -0.05 -6.46
C THR A 120 -22.36 0.58 -7.68
N SER A 121 -21.14 0.19 -8.03
CA SER A 121 -20.41 0.71 -9.19
C SER A 121 -20.94 0.18 -10.53
N THR A 122 -21.37 -1.09 -10.58
CA THR A 122 -21.71 -1.77 -11.84
C THR A 122 -23.10 -1.41 -12.40
N LYS A 123 -23.94 -0.68 -11.66
CA LYS A 123 -25.34 -0.39 -12.06
C LYS A 123 -25.55 0.94 -12.79
N ARG A 124 -24.50 1.69 -13.15
CA ARG A 124 -24.62 3.05 -13.71
C ARG A 124 -24.31 3.23 -15.20
N THR A 125 -24.22 2.17 -16.00
CA THR A 125 -23.83 2.30 -17.43
C THR A 125 -24.83 1.76 -18.45
N SER A 126 -26.14 1.75 -18.14
CA SER A 126 -27.17 1.44 -19.14
C SER A 126 -28.37 2.39 -19.01
N SER A 127 -28.15 3.69 -19.17
CA SER A 127 -29.21 4.61 -19.59
C SER A 127 -28.92 5.03 -21.01
N ASN A 128 -29.81 4.59 -21.89
CA ASN A 128 -29.86 4.83 -23.33
C ASN A 128 -29.45 6.25 -23.72
N ILE A 129 -28.55 6.31 -24.70
CA ILE A 129 -28.44 7.42 -25.63
C ILE A 129 -29.65 7.31 -26.54
N ASP A 130 -30.70 8.07 -26.26
CA ASP A 130 -31.66 8.49 -27.28
C ASP A 130 -32.38 9.70 -26.74
N THR A 131 -32.02 10.87 -27.25
CA THR A 131 -32.91 11.97 -27.67
C THR A 131 -32.03 13.20 -27.91
N LEU A 132 -31.63 13.39 -29.16
CA LEU A 132 -31.01 14.60 -29.66
C LEU A 132 -31.90 15.10 -30.80
N LYS A 133 -32.75 16.09 -30.52
CA LYS A 133 -33.26 17.14 -31.42
C LYS A 133 -34.37 17.96 -30.73
N SER A 134 -34.02 19.15 -30.28
CA SER A 134 -34.86 20.36 -30.27
C SER A 134 -33.97 21.51 -29.77
N VAL A 135 -33.35 22.27 -30.68
CA VAL A 135 -33.86 23.51 -31.30
C VAL A 135 -34.01 24.65 -30.29
N ASP A 136 -33.23 25.70 -30.56
CA ASP A 136 -33.15 27.01 -29.93
C ASP A 136 -34.50 27.67 -29.63
N GLN A 137 -34.58 28.37 -28.49
CA GLN A 137 -35.12 29.73 -28.49
C GLN A 137 -34.67 30.56 -27.30
N PHE A 138 -34.09 31.72 -27.64
CA PHE A 138 -33.82 32.87 -26.78
C PHE A 138 -35.10 33.39 -26.11
N GLN A 139 -35.01 33.84 -24.85
CA GLN A 139 -35.65 35.10 -24.48
C GLN A 139 -34.97 35.75 -23.26
N SER A 140 -34.45 36.95 -23.49
CA SER A 140 -34.02 37.89 -22.46
C SER A 140 -35.24 38.57 -21.84
N HIS A 141 -35.21 38.83 -20.53
CA HIS A 141 -35.86 40.00 -19.96
C HIS A 141 -35.09 40.47 -18.73
N ASN A 142 -34.48 41.66 -18.85
CA ASN A 142 -34.19 42.56 -17.74
C ASN A 142 -35.53 43.13 -17.24
N GLU A 143 -35.71 43.25 -15.93
CA GLU A 143 -36.12 44.52 -15.30
C GLU A 143 -35.98 44.49 -13.78
N MET A 144 -36.07 45.67 -13.19
CA MET A 144 -35.32 46.21 -12.06
C MET A 144 -36.32 46.75 -11.01
N ILE A 145 -35.87 46.89 -9.74
CA ILE A 145 -36.44 47.75 -8.65
C ILE A 145 -37.66 47.11 -7.92
N ALA A 146 -37.82 47.05 -6.58
CA ALA A 146 -37.37 47.85 -5.42
C ALA A 146 -37.31 47.03 -4.10
N PRO A 147 -36.74 47.59 -2.99
CA PRO A 147 -36.65 46.96 -1.67
C PRO A 147 -37.90 47.25 -0.81
N PRO A 148 -38.15 46.52 0.30
CA PRO A 148 -37.71 47.07 1.60
C PRO A 148 -37.50 46.06 2.77
N THR A 149 -36.95 46.63 3.84
CA THR A 149 -37.22 46.34 5.26
C THR A 149 -36.37 45.30 5.99
N ILE A 150 -35.67 45.88 6.97
CA ILE A 150 -34.89 45.35 8.07
C ILE A 150 -35.73 44.41 8.95
N ALA A 151 -35.23 43.20 9.18
CA ALA A 151 -35.50 42.45 10.40
C ALA A 151 -34.22 41.70 10.80
N ALA A 152 -33.74 42.02 11.99
CA ALA A 152 -32.57 41.44 12.60
C ALA A 152 -32.82 39.99 13.02
N SER A 153 -31.90 39.09 12.65
CA SER A 153 -31.64 37.85 13.38
C SER A 153 -30.14 37.54 13.29
N PRO A 154 -29.52 37.14 14.42
CA PRO A 154 -28.14 36.67 14.45
C PRO A 154 -28.09 35.19 14.01
N ASP A 155 -26.88 34.68 13.84
CA ASP A 155 -26.49 33.29 13.60
C ASP A 155 -26.14 32.96 12.15
N SER A 156 -24.83 32.83 11.90
CA SER A 156 -24.22 31.71 11.15
C SER A 156 -22.69 31.88 11.04
N ASP A 157 -21.97 31.80 12.17
CA ASP A 157 -20.53 31.53 12.16
C ASP A 157 -20.29 30.03 11.96
N THR A 158 -20.55 29.53 10.75
CA THR A 158 -20.36 28.11 10.39
C THR A 158 -19.12 27.87 9.50
N SER A 159 -18.29 28.90 9.30
CA SER A 159 -17.10 28.79 8.43
C SER A 159 -15.79 28.46 9.16
N SER A 160 -15.73 28.54 10.50
CA SER A 160 -14.49 28.30 11.26
C SER A 160 -14.31 26.84 11.70
N THR A 161 -15.37 26.02 11.70
CA THR A 161 -15.33 24.62 12.16
C THR A 161 -14.84 23.65 11.08
N GLN A 162 -14.89 24.04 9.79
CA GLN A 162 -14.43 23.20 8.69
C GLN A 162 -12.89 23.12 8.59
N LEU A 163 -12.18 24.19 8.97
CA LEU A 163 -10.72 24.20 9.08
C LEU A 163 -10.21 23.42 10.30
N ALA A 164 -10.96 23.45 11.41
CA ALA A 164 -10.61 22.71 12.63
C ALA A 164 -10.66 21.18 12.43
N LEU A 165 -11.57 20.67 11.59
CA LEU A 165 -11.65 19.24 11.27
C LEU A 165 -10.53 18.76 10.32
N GLN A 166 -10.00 19.63 9.46
CA GLN A 166 -8.79 19.32 8.67
C GLN A 166 -7.51 19.28 9.51
N LEU A 167 -7.43 20.07 10.58
CA LEU A 167 -6.29 20.08 11.50
C LEU A 167 -6.25 18.85 12.42
N ILE A 168 -7.40 18.31 12.80
CA ILE A 168 -7.48 17.13 13.69
C ILE A 168 -7.16 15.82 12.94
N GLN A 169 -7.35 15.76 11.62
CA GLN A 169 -6.98 14.61 10.77
C GLN A 169 -5.47 14.46 10.50
N ASN A 170 -4.64 15.45 10.86
CA ASN A 170 -3.20 15.46 10.57
C ASN A 170 -2.31 14.87 11.69
N ARG A 171 -2.88 14.22 12.72
CA ARG A 171 -2.09 13.55 13.77
C ARG A 171 -1.99 12.04 13.58
N LEU A 172 -1.69 11.61 12.35
CA LEU A 172 -0.96 10.35 12.19
C LEU A 172 0.39 10.53 12.88
N ASN A 173 0.81 9.50 13.62
CA ASN A 173 2.09 9.55 14.31
C ASN A 173 3.19 9.65 13.22
N ASP A 174 4.28 10.37 13.48
CA ASP A 174 5.36 10.52 12.47
C ASP A 174 5.83 9.14 11.96
N ILE A 175 5.78 8.15 12.85
CA ILE A 175 6.05 6.73 12.60
C ILE A 175 5.11 6.12 11.54
N ASP A 176 3.82 6.43 11.58
CA ASP A 176 2.83 5.89 10.64
C ASP A 176 3.09 6.41 9.23
N HIS A 177 3.44 7.70 9.12
CA HIS A 177 3.80 8.32 7.86
C HIS A 177 5.10 7.74 7.28
N LEU A 178 6.12 7.51 8.11
CA LEU A 178 7.34 6.84 7.69
C LEU A 178 7.04 5.44 7.16
N THR A 179 6.25 4.68 7.92
CA THR A 179 5.87 3.30 7.58
C THR A 179 5.09 3.24 6.27
N ASP A 180 4.14 4.16 6.02
CA ASP A 180 3.43 4.25 4.72
C ASP A 180 4.41 4.48 3.56
N ILE A 181 5.35 5.41 3.73
CA ILE A 181 6.34 5.73 2.70
C ILE A 181 7.19 4.49 2.38
N GLU A 182 7.71 3.81 3.40
CA GLU A 182 8.53 2.61 3.23
C GLU A 182 7.78 1.47 2.53
N GLN A 183 6.54 1.22 2.94
CA GLN A 183 5.69 0.20 2.33
C GLN A 183 5.43 0.50 0.86
N ARG A 184 5.18 1.76 0.51
CA ARG A 184 4.92 2.19 -0.87
C ARG A 184 6.17 2.12 -1.74
N ILE A 185 7.34 2.50 -1.20
CA ILE A 185 8.63 2.31 -1.90
C ILE A 185 8.86 0.82 -2.16
N SER A 186 8.68 -0.02 -1.15
CA SER A 186 8.88 -1.47 -1.25
C SER A 186 7.93 -2.10 -2.27
N LYS A 187 6.65 -1.75 -2.22
CA LYS A 187 5.63 -2.23 -3.16
C LYS A 187 5.96 -1.82 -4.59
N TRP A 188 6.25 -0.53 -4.80
CA TRP A 188 6.60 -0.01 -6.13
C TRP A 188 7.83 -0.72 -6.71
N TRP A 189 8.85 -0.93 -5.87
CA TRP A 189 10.09 -1.59 -6.28
C TRP A 189 9.85 -3.05 -6.73
N ARG A 190 9.09 -3.83 -5.95
CA ARG A 190 8.71 -5.20 -6.32
C ARG A 190 7.94 -5.26 -7.64
N THR A 191 7.09 -4.26 -7.92
CA THR A 191 6.32 -4.21 -9.17
C THR A 191 7.17 -3.83 -10.39
N HIS A 192 8.25 -3.06 -10.20
CA HIS A 192 9.04 -2.53 -11.33
C HIS A 192 10.39 -3.22 -11.51
N ASN A 193 10.86 -4.01 -10.54
CA ASN A 193 12.05 -4.84 -10.66
C ASN A 193 11.69 -6.31 -10.52
N ASN A 194 11.81 -7.07 -11.61
CA ASN A 194 11.57 -8.52 -11.67
C ASN A 194 12.59 -9.35 -10.88
N ASN A 195 13.56 -8.70 -10.23
CA ASN A 195 14.65 -9.36 -9.55
C ASN A 195 14.28 -9.51 -8.06
N ASN A 196 13.69 -10.66 -7.72
CA ASN A 196 13.13 -10.97 -6.39
C ASN A 196 14.11 -10.82 -5.22
N ASN A 197 15.41 -10.70 -5.49
CA ASN A 197 16.45 -10.63 -4.47
C ASN A 197 16.91 -9.20 -4.12
N LEU A 198 16.37 -8.17 -4.78
CA LEU A 198 16.71 -6.78 -4.47
C LEU A 198 15.54 -6.09 -3.79
N PHE A 199 15.79 -5.59 -2.59
CA PHE A 199 14.87 -4.73 -1.86
C PHE A 199 15.54 -3.39 -1.55
N LEU A 200 14.77 -2.32 -1.63
CA LEU A 200 15.17 -1.03 -1.10
C LEU A 200 14.88 -1.02 0.40
N SER A 201 15.84 -0.53 1.17
CA SER A 201 15.77 -0.41 2.63
C SER A 201 16.30 0.95 3.07
N GLU A 202 15.65 1.50 4.10
CA GLU A 202 16.13 2.69 4.78
C GLU A 202 17.54 2.46 5.38
N GLY A 203 18.35 3.51 5.47
CA GLY A 203 19.74 3.47 5.91
C GLY A 203 20.72 2.94 4.85
N THR A 204 20.27 2.02 3.99
CA THR A 204 21.14 1.41 2.96
C THR A 204 20.99 2.06 1.60
N HIS A 205 19.77 2.41 1.21
CA HIS A 205 19.43 2.87 -0.14
C HIS A 205 18.90 4.31 -0.16
N TYR A 206 18.17 4.66 0.88
CA TYR A 206 17.60 5.98 1.11
C TYR A 206 17.54 6.27 2.62
N LEU A 207 17.31 7.52 2.97
CA LEU A 207 17.05 7.99 4.33
C LEU A 207 15.77 8.82 4.30
N LEU A 208 14.90 8.67 5.29
CA LEU A 208 13.72 9.51 5.49
C LEU A 208 13.92 10.44 6.69
N GLU A 209 13.57 11.70 6.50
CA GLU A 209 13.59 12.71 7.55
C GLU A 209 12.23 13.42 7.53
N ILE A 210 11.46 13.34 8.62
CA ILE A 210 10.25 14.15 8.79
C ILE A 210 10.62 15.36 9.64
N ASN A 211 10.53 16.54 9.03
CA ASN A 211 10.68 17.80 9.73
C ASN A 211 9.30 18.42 9.93
N LYS A 212 8.94 18.64 11.19
CA LYS A 212 7.80 19.48 11.55
C LYS A 212 8.23 20.93 11.43
N SER A 213 7.64 21.63 10.46
CA SER A 213 7.79 23.08 10.33
C SER A 213 7.05 23.79 11.47
N ILE A 214 7.48 25.01 11.81
CA ILE A 214 6.84 25.89 12.79
C ILE A 214 5.36 26.14 12.45
N ASN A 215 4.99 26.02 11.17
CA ASN A 215 3.61 26.24 10.70
C ASN A 215 2.79 24.94 10.59
N ASP A 216 3.10 23.90 11.38
CA ASP A 216 2.47 22.56 11.32
C ASP A 216 2.44 21.91 9.93
N THR A 217 3.30 22.40 9.03
CA THR A 217 3.43 21.86 7.68
C THR A 217 4.48 20.77 7.71
N TYR A 218 4.00 19.53 7.63
CA TYR A 218 4.87 18.36 7.53
C TYR A 218 5.71 18.43 6.26
N ALA A 219 7.03 18.48 6.42
CA ALA A 219 7.97 18.34 5.31
C ALA A 219 8.72 17.02 5.50
N CYS A 220 8.37 16.01 4.70
CA CYS A 220 9.17 14.80 4.60
C CYS A 220 10.23 14.98 3.51
N ILE A 221 11.49 14.71 3.87
CA ILE A 221 12.62 14.70 2.96
C ILE A 221 13.07 13.26 2.80
N LEU A 222 13.08 12.79 1.55
CA LEU A 222 13.65 11.50 1.18
C LEU A 222 15.00 11.75 0.52
N SER A 223 16.06 11.27 1.14
CA SER A 223 17.43 11.40 0.61
C SER A 223 17.87 10.07 0.02
N CYS A 224 18.12 10.02 -1.29
CA CYS A 224 18.70 8.84 -1.93
C CYS A 224 20.21 8.80 -1.65
N LYS A 225 20.78 7.59 -1.58
CA LYS A 225 22.23 7.41 -1.37
C LYS A 225 23.12 8.00 -2.47
N CYS A 226 22.56 8.25 -3.66
CA CYS A 226 23.23 9.05 -4.70
C CYS A 226 23.31 10.57 -4.37
N ARG A 227 22.94 10.97 -3.13
CA ARG A 227 22.92 12.35 -2.61
C ARG A 227 21.83 13.25 -3.19
N ILE A 228 20.92 12.71 -4.01
CA ILE A 228 19.75 13.47 -4.47
C ILE A 228 18.68 13.46 -3.36
N ARG A 229 18.19 14.66 -2.99
CA ARG A 229 17.15 14.85 -1.99
C ARG A 229 15.81 15.18 -2.66
N PHE A 230 14.74 14.61 -2.13
CA PHE A 230 13.38 14.79 -2.60
C PHE A 230 12.53 15.36 -1.48
N LYS A 231 12.04 16.59 -1.64
CA LYS A 231 10.99 17.11 -0.77
C LYS A 231 9.67 16.47 -1.18
N LEU A 232 9.09 15.68 -0.29
CA LEU A 232 7.83 15.00 -0.55
C LEU A 232 6.68 15.93 -0.13
N PRO A 233 5.83 16.38 -1.06
CA PRO A 233 4.67 17.18 -0.69
C PRO A 233 3.63 16.29 0.00
N PHE A 234 3.06 16.79 1.10
CA PHE A 234 1.92 16.20 1.78
C PHE A 234 0.64 16.51 1.00
N MET A 235 -0.11 15.49 0.63
CA MET A 235 -1.33 15.63 -0.17
C MET A 235 -2.55 15.76 0.75
N ALA A 236 -3.61 16.42 0.27
CA ALA A 236 -4.90 16.54 0.99
C ALA A 236 -5.53 15.19 1.37
N THR A 237 -5.11 14.12 0.70
CA THR A 237 -5.49 12.73 0.96
C THR A 237 -4.74 12.08 2.12
N GLY A 238 -3.90 12.82 2.85
CA GLY A 238 -3.21 12.35 4.05
C GLY A 238 -1.91 11.58 3.81
N PHE A 239 -1.32 11.64 2.60
CA PHE A 239 -0.11 10.90 2.25
C PHE A 239 0.93 11.75 1.52
N PHE A 240 2.20 11.32 1.58
CA PHE A 240 3.30 11.95 0.85
C PHE A 240 3.37 11.48 -0.60
N LYS A 241 3.65 12.40 -1.53
CA LYS A 241 3.78 12.09 -2.97
C LYS A 241 5.21 11.62 -3.31
N LEU A 242 5.33 10.39 -3.82
CA LEU A 242 6.63 9.75 -4.13
C LEU A 242 7.02 9.80 -5.62
N SER A 243 6.25 10.46 -6.48
CA SER A 243 6.44 10.41 -7.94
C SER A 243 7.82 10.89 -8.40
N ALA A 244 8.38 11.91 -7.75
CA ALA A 244 9.70 12.44 -8.10
C ALA A 244 10.82 11.43 -7.79
N TYR A 245 10.71 10.73 -6.65
CA TYR A 245 11.65 9.69 -6.26
C TYR A 245 11.56 8.47 -7.19
N TYR A 246 10.33 8.02 -7.53
CA TYR A 246 10.14 6.93 -8.49
C TYR A 246 10.70 7.25 -9.87
N ARG A 247 10.48 8.48 -10.36
CA ARG A 247 11.07 8.93 -11.62
C ARG A 247 12.59 8.89 -11.56
N HIS A 248 13.19 9.35 -10.46
CA HIS A 248 14.64 9.25 -10.25
C HIS A 248 15.16 7.81 -10.32
N LEU A 249 14.46 6.86 -9.67
CA LEU A 249 14.83 5.44 -9.71
C LEU A 249 14.72 4.83 -11.12
N LYS A 250 13.80 5.31 -11.96
CA LYS A 250 13.66 4.86 -13.35
C LYS A 250 14.73 5.46 -14.27
N GLU A 251 14.96 6.76 -14.18
CA GLU A 251 15.74 7.50 -15.17
C GLU A 251 17.24 7.45 -14.92
N LYS A 252 17.68 7.37 -13.66
CA LYS A 252 19.10 7.42 -13.30
C LYS A 252 19.51 6.13 -12.60
N PRO A 253 20.55 5.43 -13.08
CA PRO A 253 21.15 4.35 -12.32
C PRO A 253 21.74 4.94 -11.05
N CYS A 254 21.03 4.82 -9.93
CA CYS A 254 21.55 5.22 -8.63
C CYS A 254 22.89 4.49 -8.42
N LEU A 255 23.99 5.24 -8.37
CA LEU A 255 25.36 4.71 -8.45
C LEU A 255 25.64 3.61 -7.41
N THR A 256 24.97 3.66 -6.26
CA THR A 256 25.08 2.65 -5.21
C THR A 256 24.30 1.37 -5.46
N MET A 257 23.30 1.38 -6.34
CA MET A 257 22.61 0.17 -6.80
C MET A 257 23.35 -0.52 -7.94
N SER A 258 24.39 0.10 -8.49
CA SER A 258 24.98 -0.34 -9.76
C SER A 258 26.19 -1.27 -9.61
N LYS A 259 26.99 -1.22 -8.53
CA LYS A 259 28.29 -1.91 -8.52
C LYS A 259 28.21 -3.43 -8.33
N THR A 260 27.32 -3.93 -7.46
CA THR A 260 27.08 -5.38 -7.27
C THR A 260 26.01 -5.93 -8.20
N THR A 261 25.04 -5.09 -8.60
CA THR A 261 23.88 -5.51 -9.40
C THR A 261 24.13 -5.48 -10.91
N ARG A 262 24.97 -4.57 -11.44
CA ARG A 262 25.30 -4.55 -12.88
C ARG A 262 26.08 -5.77 -13.34
N LYS A 263 26.91 -6.37 -12.49
CA LYS A 263 27.66 -7.58 -12.87
C LYS A 263 26.74 -8.75 -13.19
N LYS A 264 25.58 -8.85 -12.53
CA LYS A 264 24.56 -9.88 -12.82
C LYS A 264 23.61 -9.46 -13.95
N TYR A 265 23.20 -8.19 -14.02
CA TYR A 265 22.28 -7.72 -15.07
C TYR A 265 22.93 -7.69 -16.47
N ASN A 266 24.17 -7.18 -16.58
CA ASN A 266 24.90 -7.20 -17.86
C ASN A 266 25.30 -8.63 -18.29
N ASN A 267 25.57 -9.54 -17.35
CA ASN A 267 25.81 -10.95 -17.68
C ASN A 267 24.52 -11.67 -18.14
N SER A 268 23.35 -11.29 -17.62
CA SER A 268 22.07 -11.86 -18.07
C SER A 268 21.72 -11.43 -19.50
N ILE A 269 21.94 -10.15 -19.84
CA ILE A 269 21.70 -9.62 -21.20
C ILE A 269 22.69 -10.21 -22.22
N ASN A 270 23.93 -10.47 -21.82
CA ASN A 270 24.92 -11.09 -22.71
C ASN A 270 24.68 -12.61 -22.90
N ASN A 271 24.07 -13.31 -21.94
CA ASN A 271 23.76 -14.74 -22.07
C ASN A 271 22.54 -15.02 -22.96
N GLU A 272 21.53 -14.16 -22.98
CA GLU A 272 20.38 -14.32 -23.89
C GLU A 272 20.76 -14.10 -25.36
N ASN A 273 21.78 -13.28 -25.63
CA ASN A 273 22.30 -13.10 -26.99
C ASN A 273 23.29 -14.20 -27.42
N SER A 274 23.87 -14.95 -26.48
CA SER A 274 24.81 -16.05 -26.79
C SER A 274 24.12 -17.40 -26.94
N ALA A 275 22.89 -17.58 -26.42
CA ALA A 275 22.12 -18.82 -26.54
C ALA A 275 21.43 -19.00 -27.91
N ASN A 276 21.43 -17.98 -28.77
CA ASN A 276 20.80 -18.03 -30.11
C ASN A 276 21.78 -18.27 -31.27
N GLN A 277 23.05 -18.66 -31.02
CA GLN A 277 24.02 -18.95 -32.08
C GLN A 277 24.59 -20.38 -32.11
N SER A 278 24.17 -21.28 -31.22
CA SER A 278 24.66 -22.67 -31.24
C SER A 278 23.52 -23.68 -31.31
N ASN A 279 22.92 -23.83 -32.49
CA ASN A 279 22.24 -25.08 -32.86
C ASN A 279 22.09 -25.18 -34.39
N ILE A 280 23.22 -25.42 -35.06
CA ILE A 280 23.24 -26.07 -36.37
C ILE A 280 24.30 -27.18 -36.31
N SER A 281 23.89 -28.37 -36.75
CA SER A 281 24.71 -29.52 -37.13
C SER A 281 24.75 -30.67 -36.11
N SER A 282 23.85 -31.64 -36.29
CA SER A 282 24.19 -33.06 -36.25
C SER A 282 23.26 -33.87 -37.16
N LYS A 283 23.87 -34.55 -38.13
CA LYS A 283 23.29 -35.49 -39.10
C LYS A 283 23.19 -36.90 -38.51
N ARG A 284 22.15 -37.67 -38.88
CA ARG A 284 22.14 -39.07 -39.40
C ARG A 284 20.73 -39.69 -39.26
N THR A 285 20.00 -39.99 -40.35
CA THR A 285 19.84 -41.31 -41.07
C THR A 285 19.35 -42.45 -40.15
N TRP A 286 18.30 -43.25 -40.42
CA TRP A 286 17.73 -43.77 -41.68
C TRP A 286 16.28 -44.32 -41.46
N SER A 287 15.57 -44.60 -42.56
CA SER A 287 14.11 -44.80 -42.80
C SER A 287 13.59 -46.25 -42.51
N PRO A 288 12.42 -46.75 -43.03
CA PRO A 288 11.15 -46.14 -43.51
C PRO A 288 9.85 -46.93 -43.11
N SER A 289 8.66 -46.33 -43.29
CA SER A 289 7.45 -47.00 -43.86
C SER A 289 6.39 -46.01 -44.34
N ARG A 290 5.70 -46.41 -45.42
CA ARG A 290 4.74 -45.73 -46.33
C ARG A 290 3.47 -45.24 -45.60
N GLU A 291 2.70 -44.25 -46.06
CA GLU A 291 1.90 -44.14 -47.30
C GLU A 291 1.55 -42.66 -47.62
N THR A 292 1.81 -42.17 -48.85
CA THR A 292 0.84 -41.75 -49.91
C THR A 292 -0.24 -40.73 -49.48
N THR A 293 -0.24 -39.46 -49.92
CA THR A 293 -0.68 -39.03 -51.28
C THR A 293 -0.52 -37.51 -51.51
N SER A 294 -0.23 -37.16 -52.78
CA SER A 294 -0.56 -35.96 -53.59
C SER A 294 -0.19 -34.54 -53.09
N ASN A 295 0.85 -33.92 -53.67
CA ASN A 295 0.84 -33.01 -54.84
C ASN A 295 0.39 -31.57 -54.53
N THR A 296 1.29 -30.59 -54.63
CA THR A 296 1.22 -29.45 -55.59
C THR A 296 2.58 -28.72 -55.65
N LYS A 297 3.01 -28.53 -56.90
CA LYS A 297 4.06 -27.69 -57.52
C LYS A 297 4.18 -26.26 -56.93
N GLU A 298 5.22 -25.45 -57.11
CA GLU A 298 6.56 -25.46 -57.72
C GLU A 298 7.05 -23.99 -57.63
N ASN A 299 8.35 -23.77 -57.85
CA ASN A 299 9.02 -22.49 -58.16
C ASN A 299 9.40 -21.53 -57.01
N VAL A 300 10.55 -20.83 -57.01
CA VAL A 300 11.90 -20.93 -57.63
C VAL A 300 12.66 -19.66 -57.15
N LEU A 301 14.00 -19.65 -57.27
CA LEU A 301 14.94 -18.50 -57.24
C LEU A 301 15.46 -18.05 -55.85
N LYS A 302 16.72 -18.39 -55.47
CA LYS A 302 18.01 -17.66 -55.69
C LYS A 302 17.96 -16.22 -55.14
N LYS A 303 18.94 -15.65 -54.42
CA LYS A 303 20.41 -15.70 -54.52
C LYS A 303 21.03 -14.85 -53.37
N SER A 304 22.17 -15.29 -52.81
CA SER A 304 23.37 -14.56 -52.29
C SER A 304 23.25 -13.29 -51.40
N LYS A 305 23.89 -13.24 -50.20
CA LYS A 305 25.32 -12.92 -49.89
C LYS A 305 25.79 -11.58 -50.49
N SER A 306 26.42 -10.62 -49.79
CA SER A 306 27.69 -10.66 -49.02
C SER A 306 27.97 -9.24 -48.45
N SER A 307 28.24 -9.03 -47.16
CA SER A 307 29.55 -8.93 -46.46
C SER A 307 30.47 -7.73 -46.80
N SER A 308 30.85 -6.98 -45.75
CA SER A 308 32.10 -6.21 -45.63
C SER A 308 32.50 -6.27 -44.13
N SER A 309 33.51 -7.06 -43.74
CA SER A 309 34.93 -6.67 -43.55
C SER A 309 35.09 -5.45 -42.65
N SER A 310 35.72 -5.54 -41.48
CA SER A 310 37.19 -5.54 -41.32
C SER A 310 37.51 -5.69 -39.82
N SER A 311 38.48 -6.54 -39.43
CA SER A 311 39.89 -6.19 -39.10
C SER A 311 39.97 -5.12 -37.99
N SER A 312 40.69 -5.23 -36.88
CA SER A 312 42.01 -5.81 -36.59
C SER A 312 42.20 -5.71 -35.05
N SER A 313 42.87 -6.67 -34.39
CA SER A 313 44.26 -6.55 -33.88
C SER A 313 44.48 -5.37 -32.91
N ASN A 314 45.21 -5.43 -31.81
CA ASN A 314 46.06 -6.42 -31.18
C ASN A 314 46.55 -5.78 -29.86
N ASN A 315 47.08 -6.63 -28.98
CA ASN A 315 48.27 -6.39 -28.16
C ASN A 315 48.23 -5.68 -26.79
N LYS A 316 48.89 -6.44 -25.88
CA LYS A 316 49.88 -6.06 -24.85
C LYS A 316 49.32 -5.42 -23.58
N HIS A 317 49.34 -6.12 -22.44
CA HIS A 317 50.51 -6.52 -21.63
C HIS A 317 51.28 -5.30 -21.13
N ILE A 318 51.27 -5.10 -19.82
CA ILE A 318 52.40 -4.73 -18.95
C ILE A 318 51.93 -4.94 -17.51
N ASP A 319 52.73 -5.71 -16.78
CA ASP A 319 52.71 -5.92 -15.32
C ASP A 319 53.35 -4.74 -14.56
N GLN A 320 53.27 -4.81 -13.23
CA GLN A 320 54.05 -4.10 -12.19
C GLN A 320 53.51 -2.71 -11.82
N ASP A 321 53.34 -2.32 -10.55
CA ASP A 321 53.72 -2.88 -9.23
C ASP A 321 52.54 -2.85 -8.25
#